data_AF-A0A2C5ZDU0-F1
#
_entry.id   AF-A0A2C5ZDU0-F1
#
_cell.length_a   1.000
_cell.length_b   1.000
_cell.length_c   1.000
_cell.angle_alpha   90.00
_cell.angle_beta   90.00
_cell.angle_gamma   90.00
#
_symmetry.space_group_name_H-M   'P 1'
#
loop_
_entity.id
_entity.type
_entity.pdbx_description
1 polymer ?
#
loop_
_entity_poly.entity_id
_entity_poly.type
_entity_poly.pdbx_seq_one_letter_code
_entity_poly.pdbx_strand_id
1 'polypeptide(L)'
;MVDSVEAKPHQATVSQVRDPRFFRLGNPGPLGLISFALTTFVLSLYLCGAGLPDGNPLGAVGPDQVILGLAIFFGGAAQFTAGIMEFRVGNTFGTTVHCSYGAFWLAFAMLRVPQLGIKEAYQGDERAFSFAIGIMLILWFFLTILFP
;
A
#
# COMPACT_ATOMS: atom_id res chain seq x y z
N MET A 1 67.06 -8.11 16.72
CA MET A 1 66.82 -8.03 15.27
C MET A 1 65.36 -8.41 15.08
N VAL A 2 64.48 -7.41 15.02
CA VAL A 2 63.02 -7.61 15.00
C VAL A 2 62.59 -7.57 13.54
N ASP A 3 62.14 -8.69 13.01
CA ASP A 3 61.59 -8.77 11.66
C ASP A 3 60.25 -8.03 11.61
N SER A 4 60.27 -6.82 11.04
CA SER A 4 59.06 -6.05 10.75
C SER A 4 58.34 -6.70 9.58
N VAL A 5 57.29 -7.48 9.89
CA VAL A 5 56.34 -7.99 8.91
C VAL A 5 55.64 -6.81 8.25
N GLU A 6 56.02 -6.52 7.02
CA GLU A 6 55.46 -5.45 6.20
C GLU A 6 54.02 -5.81 5.82
N ALA A 7 53.05 -5.13 6.44
CA ALA A 7 51.63 -5.37 6.19
C ALA A 7 51.29 -4.92 4.77
N LYS A 8 50.92 -5.89 3.92
CA LYS A 8 50.51 -5.67 2.53
C LYS A 8 49.32 -4.70 2.49
N PRO A 9 49.39 -3.55 1.81
CA PRO A 9 48.30 -2.60 1.79
C PRO A 9 47.09 -3.24 1.11
N HIS A 10 45.94 -3.25 1.80
CA HIS A 10 44.67 -3.70 1.24
C HIS A 10 44.34 -2.79 0.05
N GLN A 11 44.59 -3.30 -1.15
CA GLN A 11 44.24 -2.65 -2.39
C GLN A 11 42.71 -2.56 -2.43
N ALA A 12 42.17 -1.39 -2.13
CA ALA A 12 40.75 -1.13 -2.28
C ALA A 12 40.41 -1.42 -3.75
N THR A 13 39.63 -2.46 -4.00
CA THR A 13 39.11 -2.79 -5.33
C THR A 13 38.12 -1.69 -5.72
N VAL A 14 38.64 -0.57 -6.22
CA VAL A 14 37.83 0.47 -6.85
C VAL A 14 37.30 -0.15 -8.12
N SER A 15 35.99 -0.31 -8.22
CA SER A 15 35.29 -0.69 -9.45
C SER A 15 35.82 0.17 -10.61
N GLN A 16 36.61 -0.42 -11.50
CA GLN A 16 37.25 0.23 -12.66
C GLN A 16 36.27 0.51 -13.80
N VAL A 17 34.96 0.44 -13.57
CA VAL A 17 33.97 0.82 -14.58
C VAL A 17 33.91 2.34 -14.64
N ARG A 18 34.62 2.89 -15.63
CA ARG A 18 34.80 4.32 -15.89
C ARG A 18 33.48 5.11 -16.09
N ASP A 19 32.38 4.39 -16.35
CA ASP A 19 31.01 4.91 -16.38
C ASP A 19 30.04 3.76 -16.06
N PRO A 20 29.57 3.58 -14.81
CA PRO A 20 28.42 2.71 -14.60
C PRO A 20 27.26 3.29 -15.42
N ARG A 21 26.74 2.52 -16.38
CA ARG A 21 25.47 2.85 -17.02
C ARG A 21 24.40 2.77 -15.93
N PHE A 22 24.13 3.87 -15.25
CA PHE A 22 22.95 4.02 -14.43
C PHE A 22 21.76 3.82 -15.37
N PHE A 23 21.18 2.63 -15.38
CA PHE A 23 19.87 2.43 -15.97
C PHE A 23 18.95 3.39 -15.24
N ARG A 24 18.54 4.49 -15.90
CA ARG A 24 17.49 5.37 -15.38
C ARG A 24 16.20 4.57 -15.43
N LEU A 25 15.91 3.90 -14.32
CA LEU A 25 14.62 3.28 -14.10
C LEU A 25 13.55 4.37 -14.15
N GLY A 26 12.38 4.04 -14.71
CA GLY A 26 11.23 4.96 -14.71
C GLY A 26 10.81 5.31 -13.29
N ASN A 27 10.16 6.46 -13.11
CA ASN A 27 9.63 6.87 -11.81
C ASN A 27 8.32 6.12 -11.52
N PRO A 28 8.25 5.24 -10.51
CA PRO A 28 7.04 4.50 -10.17
C PRO A 28 6.09 5.30 -9.26
N GLY A 29 6.52 6.43 -8.70
CA GLY A 29 5.72 7.27 -7.80
C GLY A 29 4.36 7.71 -8.38
N PRO A 30 4.28 8.17 -9.64
CA PRO A 30 2.99 8.54 -10.24
C PRO A 30 1.99 7.37 -10.29
N LEU A 31 2.46 6.13 -10.52
CA LEU A 31 1.60 4.95 -10.54
C LEU A 31 0.97 4.76 -9.15
N GLY A 32 1.80 4.76 -8.11
CA GLY A 32 1.34 4.58 -6.74
C GLY A 32 0.36 5.66 -6.26
N LEU A 33 0.59 6.92 -6.64
CA LEU A 33 -0.29 8.04 -6.30
C LEU A 33 -1.64 7.96 -7.03
N ILE A 34 -1.65 7.64 -8.32
CA ILE A 34 -2.90 7.51 -9.09
C ILE A 34 -3.70 6.31 -8.60
N SER A 35 -3.05 5.20 -8.30
CA SER A 35 -3.68 4.01 -7.70
C SER A 35 -4.41 4.33 -6.40
N PHE A 36 -3.74 5.06 -5.51
CA PHE A 36 -4.33 5.49 -4.25
C PHE A 36 -5.48 6.47 -4.44
N ALA A 37 -5.25 7.53 -5.23
CA ALA A 37 -6.21 8.61 -5.44
C ALA A 37 -7.50 8.11 -6.09
N LEU A 38 -7.41 7.28 -7.13
CA LEU A 38 -8.58 6.76 -7.83
C LEU A 38 -9.41 5.85 -6.92
N THR A 39 -8.76 4.92 -6.22
CA THR A 39 -9.46 3.99 -5.31
C THR A 39 -10.15 4.74 -4.17
N THR A 40 -9.48 5.73 -3.60
CA THR A 40 -10.05 6.59 -2.55
C THR A 40 -11.21 7.42 -3.08
N PHE A 41 -11.05 8.05 -4.24
CA PHE A 41 -12.08 8.90 -4.84
C PHE A 41 -13.36 8.11 -5.14
N VAL A 42 -13.22 6.91 -5.72
CA VAL A 42 -14.37 6.03 -5.98
C VAL A 42 -15.04 5.59 -4.68
N LEU A 43 -14.27 5.19 -3.65
CA LEU A 43 -14.82 4.87 -2.33
C LEU A 43 -15.58 6.07 -1.74
N SER A 44 -15.01 7.28 -1.81
CA SER A 44 -15.64 8.51 -1.30
C SER A 44 -16.95 8.83 -2.02
N LEU A 45 -17.02 8.68 -3.34
CA LEU A 45 -18.27 8.88 -4.10
C LEU A 45 -19.37 7.93 -3.63
N TYR A 46 -19.03 6.67 -3.38
CA TYR A 46 -20.00 5.70 -2.87
C TYR A 46 -20.42 5.97 -1.43
N LEU A 47 -19.50 6.42 -0.57
CA LEU A 47 -19.84 6.88 0.78
C LEU A 47 -20.79 8.08 0.77
N CYS A 48 -20.72 8.94 -0.27
CA CYS A 48 -21.64 10.04 -0.48
C CYS A 48 -23.00 9.62 -1.10
N GLY A 49 -23.23 8.32 -1.37
CA GLY A 49 -24.47 7.83 -1.94
C GLY A 49 -24.54 7.92 -3.48
N ALA A 50 -23.46 8.32 -4.15
CA ALA A 50 -23.46 8.45 -5.62
C ALA A 50 -23.51 7.07 -6.28
N GLY A 51 -24.55 6.80 -7.09
CA GLY A 51 -24.71 5.52 -7.79
C GLY A 51 -25.38 4.40 -6.98
N LEU A 52 -25.95 4.72 -5.81
CA LEU A 52 -26.77 3.81 -5.00
C LEU A 52 -28.28 4.04 -5.22
N PRO A 53 -29.12 3.00 -5.17
CA PRO A 53 -30.57 3.16 -5.06
C PRO A 53 -30.92 3.98 -3.81
N ASP A 54 -31.78 4.99 -3.97
CA ASP A 54 -32.22 5.92 -2.91
C ASP A 54 -31.10 6.74 -2.23
N GLY A 55 -29.89 6.76 -2.79
CA GLY A 55 -28.75 7.49 -2.23
C GLY A 55 -28.31 6.99 -0.84
N ASN A 56 -28.72 5.78 -0.44
CA ASN A 56 -28.41 5.24 0.88
C ASN A 56 -27.12 4.39 0.85
N PRO A 57 -25.99 4.88 1.39
CA PRO A 57 -24.73 4.13 1.44
C PRO A 57 -24.75 2.91 2.38
N LEU A 58 -25.76 2.79 3.24
CA LEU A 58 -25.98 1.66 4.13
C LEU A 58 -27.06 0.69 3.61
N GLY A 59 -27.55 0.91 2.38
CA GLY A 59 -28.53 0.04 1.76
C GLY A 59 -27.98 -1.36 1.48
N ALA A 60 -28.86 -2.37 1.44
CA ALA A 60 -28.48 -3.75 1.13
C ALA A 60 -27.99 -3.96 -0.32
N VAL A 61 -28.26 -2.99 -1.21
CA VAL A 61 -27.86 -3.00 -2.62
C VAL A 61 -26.74 -1.96 -2.79
N GLY A 62 -25.53 -2.34 -2.38
CA GLY A 62 -24.34 -1.48 -2.44
C GLY A 62 -23.40 -1.83 -3.61
N PRO A 63 -22.57 -0.88 -4.09
CA PRO A 63 -21.53 -1.10 -5.11
C PRO A 63 -20.27 -1.78 -4.53
N ASP A 64 -20.42 -2.60 -3.49
CA ASP A 64 -19.32 -3.21 -2.74
C ASP A 64 -18.37 -4.00 -3.66
N GLN A 65 -18.92 -4.63 -4.70
CA GLN A 65 -18.13 -5.43 -5.64
C GLN A 65 -17.21 -4.60 -6.53
N VAL A 66 -17.61 -3.37 -6.90
CA VAL A 66 -16.79 -2.49 -7.74
C VAL A 66 -15.59 -1.95 -6.94
N ILE A 67 -15.84 -1.53 -5.71
CA ILE A 67 -14.79 -1.08 -4.77
C ILE A 67 -13.85 -2.24 -4.46
N LEU A 68 -14.37 -3.44 -4.24
CA LEU A 68 -13.56 -4.63 -3.96
C LEU A 68 -12.56 -4.90 -5.09
N GLY A 69 -12.99 -4.84 -6.35
CA GLY A 69 -12.10 -5.01 -7.50
C GLY A 69 -11.00 -3.93 -7.56
N LEU A 70 -11.36 -2.67 -7.36
CA LEU A 70 -10.39 -1.56 -7.35
C LEU A 70 -9.42 -1.66 -6.17
N ALA A 71 -9.91 -1.99 -4.99
CA ALA A 71 -9.10 -2.15 -3.78
C ALA A 71 -8.10 -3.31 -3.91
N ILE A 72 -8.48 -4.43 -4.53
CA ILE A 72 -7.56 -5.57 -4.73
C ILE A 72 -6.52 -5.26 -5.80
N PHE A 73 -6.95 -4.82 -6.98
CA PHE A 73 -6.07 -4.76 -8.14
C PHE A 73 -5.33 -3.43 -8.28
N PHE A 74 -6.01 -2.31 -8.08
CA PHE A 74 -5.43 -0.99 -8.33
C PHE A 74 -4.87 -0.38 -7.05
N GLY A 75 -5.72 -0.12 -6.06
CA GLY A 75 -5.29 0.38 -4.75
C GLY A 75 -4.39 -0.59 -4.00
N GLY A 76 -4.53 -1.90 -4.24
CA GLY A 76 -3.74 -2.95 -3.60
C GLY A 76 -2.51 -3.35 -4.43
N ALA A 77 -2.70 -4.24 -5.40
CA ALA A 77 -1.60 -4.88 -6.13
C ALA A 77 -0.75 -3.89 -6.94
N ALA A 78 -1.37 -2.99 -7.71
CA ALA A 78 -0.62 -2.02 -8.52
C ALA A 78 0.14 -1.03 -7.62
N GLN A 79 -0.49 -0.52 -6.56
CA GLN A 79 0.17 0.36 -5.60
C GLN A 79 1.31 -0.33 -4.82
N PHE A 80 1.11 -1.57 -4.39
CA PHE A 80 2.14 -2.36 -3.72
C PHE A 80 3.33 -2.65 -4.65
N THR A 81 3.05 -2.97 -5.91
CA THR A 81 4.08 -3.15 -6.94
C THR A 81 4.86 -1.86 -7.19
N ALA A 82 4.18 -0.71 -7.24
CA ALA A 82 4.83 0.60 -7.34
C ALA A 82 5.77 0.86 -6.16
N GLY A 83 5.37 0.48 -4.94
CA GLY A 83 6.23 0.54 -3.76
C GLY A 83 7.48 -0.34 -3.86
N ILE A 84 7.35 -1.57 -4.34
CA ILE A 84 8.52 -2.45 -4.60
C ILE A 84 9.44 -1.84 -5.67
N MET A 85 8.89 -1.16 -6.67
CA MET A 85 9.68 -0.47 -7.69
C MET A 85 10.40 0.77 -7.12
N GLU A 86 9.80 1.51 -6.18
CA GLU A 86 10.49 2.61 -5.47
C GLU A 86 11.74 2.11 -4.74
N PHE A 87 11.71 0.88 -4.20
CA PHE A 87 12.87 0.27 -3.54
C PHE A 87 14.02 0.07 -4.53
N ARG A 88 13.71 -0.31 -5.77
CA ARG A 88 14.69 -0.46 -6.85
C ARG A 88 15.31 0.87 -7.30
N VAL A 89 14.55 1.96 -7.18
CA VAL A 89 14.98 3.33 -7.53
C VAL A 89 15.78 3.99 -6.38
N GLY A 90 15.77 3.38 -5.18
CA GLY A 90 16.46 3.89 -3.99
C GLY A 90 15.61 4.80 -3.11
N ASN A 91 14.31 4.89 -3.36
CA ASN A 91 13.38 5.72 -2.61
C ASN A 91 12.72 4.92 -1.48
N THR A 92 13.35 4.92 -0.30
CA THR A 92 12.87 4.18 0.86
C THR A 92 11.55 4.75 1.41
N PHE A 93 11.38 6.07 1.35
CA PHE A 93 10.15 6.73 1.76
C PHE A 93 8.97 6.30 0.88
N GLY A 94 9.10 6.47 -0.44
CA GLY A 94 8.09 6.06 -1.41
C GLY A 94 7.77 4.56 -1.32
N THR A 95 8.78 3.72 -1.10
CA THR A 95 8.57 2.28 -0.85
C THR A 95 7.65 2.05 0.33
N THR A 96 7.96 2.67 1.47
CA THR A 96 7.23 2.42 2.73
C THR A 96 5.80 2.93 2.63
N VAL A 97 5.62 4.12 2.07
CA VAL A 97 4.32 4.75 1.88
C VAL A 97 3.45 3.92 0.94
N HIS A 98 3.92 3.62 -0.27
CA HIS A 98 3.11 2.91 -1.26
C HIS A 98 2.84 1.46 -0.86
N CYS A 99 3.82 0.74 -0.29
CA CYS A 99 3.59 -0.62 0.20
C CYS A 99 2.59 -0.64 1.37
N SER A 100 2.67 0.31 2.30
CA SER A 100 1.74 0.38 3.44
C SER A 100 0.31 0.62 2.95
N TYR A 101 0.08 1.65 2.12
CA TYR A 101 -1.24 1.95 1.60
C TYR A 101 -1.79 0.86 0.66
N GLY A 102 -0.91 0.18 -0.10
CA GLY A 102 -1.28 -1.00 -0.87
C GLY A 102 -1.76 -2.16 0.02
N ALA A 103 -1.04 -2.44 1.11
CA ALA A 103 -1.43 -3.45 2.09
C ALA A 103 -2.74 -3.08 2.80
N PHE A 104 -2.97 -1.80 3.09
CA PHE A 104 -4.25 -1.33 3.63
C PHE A 104 -5.42 -1.63 2.72
N TRP A 105 -5.32 -1.33 1.41
CA TRP A 105 -6.39 -1.61 0.46
C TRP A 105 -6.66 -3.11 0.32
N LEU A 106 -5.62 -3.94 0.34
CA LEU A 106 -5.76 -5.40 0.36
C LEU A 106 -6.45 -5.88 1.64
N ALA A 107 -6.06 -5.39 2.81
CA ALA A 107 -6.69 -5.74 4.08
C ALA A 107 -8.16 -5.30 4.13
N PHE A 108 -8.45 -4.08 3.68
CA PHE A 108 -9.81 -3.55 3.58
C PHE A 108 -10.68 -4.36 2.62
N ALA A 109 -10.14 -4.78 1.48
CA ALA A 109 -10.81 -5.66 0.55
C ALA A 109 -11.20 -7.00 1.19
N MET A 110 -10.29 -7.63 1.94
CA MET A 110 -10.57 -8.93 2.58
C MET A 110 -11.77 -8.87 3.53
N LEU A 111 -11.96 -7.75 4.24
CA LEU A 111 -13.13 -7.56 5.12
C LEU A 111 -14.47 -7.56 4.37
N ARG A 112 -14.46 -7.30 3.06
CA ARG A 112 -15.64 -7.20 2.20
C ARG A 112 -15.85 -8.44 1.33
N VAL A 113 -14.97 -9.44 1.39
CA VAL A 113 -15.14 -10.71 0.68
C VAL A 113 -16.06 -11.62 1.51
N PRO A 114 -17.32 -11.88 1.07
CA PRO A 114 -18.26 -12.69 1.86
C PRO A 114 -17.79 -14.14 2.01
N GLN A 115 -17.07 -14.67 1.02
CA GLN A 115 -16.57 -16.05 1.04
C GLN A 115 -15.54 -16.33 2.16
N LEU A 116 -14.92 -15.29 2.73
CA LEU A 116 -13.99 -15.45 3.84
C LEU A 116 -14.69 -15.56 5.20
N GLY A 117 -16.01 -15.35 5.27
CA GLY A 117 -16.78 -15.47 6.52
C GLY A 117 -16.35 -14.50 7.62
N ILE A 118 -15.57 -13.45 7.31
CA ILE A 118 -15.03 -12.54 8.35
C ILE A 118 -16.16 -11.80 9.06
N LYS A 119 -17.16 -11.31 8.32
CA LYS A 119 -18.33 -10.64 8.91
C LYS A 119 -19.19 -11.63 9.72
N GLU A 120 -19.29 -12.88 9.26
CA GLU A 120 -20.06 -13.94 9.90
C GLU A 120 -19.42 -14.40 11.22
N ALA A 121 -18.08 -14.32 11.32
CA ALA A 121 -17.35 -14.60 12.55
C ALA A 121 -17.74 -13.69 13.72
N TYR A 122 -18.31 -12.51 13.44
CA TYR A 122 -18.86 -11.60 14.46
C TYR A 122 -20.30 -11.94 14.89
N GLN A 123 -20.85 -13.09 14.46
CA GLN A 123 -22.15 -13.62 14.90
C GLN A 123 -23.33 -12.65 14.75
N GLY A 124 -23.27 -11.74 13.77
CA GLY A 124 -24.31 -10.74 13.53
C GLY A 124 -24.22 -9.50 14.43
N ASP A 125 -23.19 -9.37 15.28
CA ASP A 125 -22.94 -8.14 16.01
C ASP A 125 -22.26 -7.09 15.12
N GLU A 126 -23.09 -6.26 14.49
CA GLU A 126 -22.64 -5.16 13.63
C GLU A 126 -21.81 -4.11 14.37
N ARG A 127 -22.01 -3.97 15.69
CA ARG A 127 -21.23 -3.01 16.50
C ARG A 127 -19.81 -3.50 16.67
N ALA A 128 -19.63 -4.77 17.00
CA ALA A 128 -18.30 -5.38 17.14
C ALA A 128 -17.49 -5.27 15.83
N PHE A 129 -18.13 -5.54 14.69
CA PHE A 129 -17.50 -5.38 13.38
C PHE A 129 -17.14 -3.92 13.07
N SER A 130 -18.04 -2.98 13.36
CA SER A 130 -17.80 -1.54 13.15
C SER A 130 -16.67 -1.01 14.04
N PHE A 131 -16.58 -1.47 15.29
CA PHE A 131 -15.47 -1.11 16.19
C PHE A 131 -14.12 -1.65 15.69
N ALA A 132 -14.06 -2.88 15.19
CA ALA A 132 -12.83 -3.45 14.63
C ALA A 132 -12.32 -2.64 13.42
N ILE A 133 -13.23 -2.26 12.51
CA ILE A 133 -12.90 -1.37 11.38
C ILE A 133 -12.46 0.01 11.90
N GLY A 134 -13.14 0.55 12.90
CA GLY A 134 -12.80 1.84 13.51
C GLY A 134 -11.38 1.84 14.09
N ILE A 135 -11.00 0.81 14.84
CA ILE A 135 -9.65 0.66 15.40
C ILE A 135 -8.61 0.61 14.27
N MET A 136 -8.86 -0.18 13.22
CA MET A 136 -7.98 -0.26 12.06
C MET A 136 -7.77 1.13 11.42
N LEU A 137 -8.86 1.87 11.17
CA LEU A 137 -8.79 3.20 10.55
C LEU A 137 -8.10 4.24 11.44
N ILE A 138 -8.30 4.20 12.75
CA ILE A 138 -7.64 5.10 13.71
C ILE A 138 -6.14 4.84 13.74
N LEU A 139 -5.71 3.58 13.83
CA LEU A 139 -4.28 3.24 13.78
C LEU A 139 -3.66 3.65 12.45
N TRP A 140 -4.41 3.48 11.36
CA TRP A 140 -3.97 3.91 10.04
C TRP A 140 -3.84 5.43 9.92
N PHE A 141 -4.74 6.19 10.55
CA PHE A 141 -4.62 7.64 10.64
C PHE A 141 -3.35 8.09 11.35
N PHE A 142 -2.98 7.45 12.46
CA PHE A 142 -1.70 7.73 13.13
C PHE A 142 -0.49 7.39 12.26
N LEU A 143 -0.55 6.28 11.53
CA LEU A 143 0.49 5.92 10.56
C LEU A 143 0.62 6.99 9.46
N THR A 144 -0.49 7.53 8.96
CA THR A 144 -0.49 8.60 7.95
C THR A 144 0.18 9.87 8.47
N ILE A 145 -0.07 10.26 9.73
CA ILE A 145 0.59 11.43 10.35
C ILE A 145 2.10 11.19 10.53
N LEU A 146 2.51 9.95 10.75
CA LEU A 146 3.90 9.60 10.97
C LEU A 146 4.76 9.73 9.70
N PHE A 147 4.16 9.60 8.51
CA PHE A 147 4.88 9.80 7.25
C PHE A 147 5.16 11.30 7.04
N PRO A 148 6.43 11.77 7.08
CA PRO A 148 6.79 13.17 6.92
C PRO A 148 6.71 13.67 5.48
#